data_AF-A0A2N9M4D4-F1
#
_entry.id   AF-A0A2N9M4D4-F1
#
_cell.length_a   1.000
_cell.length_b   1.000
_cell.length_c   1.000
_cell.angle_alpha   90.00
_cell.angle_beta   90.00
_cell.angle_gamma   90.00
#
_symmetry.space_group_name_H-M   'P 1'
#
loop_
_entity.id
_entity.type
_entity.pdbx_description
1 polymer ?
#
loop_
_entity_poly.entity_id
_entity_poly.type
_entity_poly.pdbx_seq_one_letter_code
_entity_poly.pdbx_strand_id
1 'polypeptide(L)'
;MEAHPVDAWQDEDNLKEKISVGSPKTLEARCSLAETCLTKLTLKIPPLVDDLANSTEAAYTAWPDRIYVLDREGNVAYKGYPGPYGFKPAEMAETLKRLLPGPAAEARRPN
;
A
#
# COMPACT_ATOMS: atom_id res chain seq x y z
N MET A 1 -3.17 8.76 -10.53
CA MET A 1 -2.87 8.03 -11.78
C MET A 1 -1.92 6.91 -11.43
N GLU A 2 -2.17 5.71 -11.94
CA GLU A 2 -1.34 4.52 -11.72
C GLU A 2 -0.38 4.32 -12.90
N ALA A 3 0.90 4.06 -12.59
CA ALA A 3 1.90 3.78 -13.61
C ALA A 3 1.86 2.30 -13.98
N HIS A 4 1.59 1.98 -15.24
CA HIS A 4 1.58 0.62 -15.75
C HIS A 4 2.85 0.35 -16.59
N PRO A 5 3.39 -0.89 -16.56
CA PRO A 5 4.62 -1.20 -17.28
C PRO A 5 4.41 -1.23 -18.79
N VAL A 6 5.37 -0.69 -19.55
CA VAL A 6 5.34 -0.70 -21.03
C VAL A 6 5.34 -2.11 -21.63
N ASP A 7 5.84 -3.11 -20.89
CA ASP A 7 5.89 -4.52 -21.30
C ASP A 7 4.71 -5.36 -20.77
N ALA A 8 3.69 -4.73 -20.18
CA ALA A 8 2.49 -5.40 -19.68
C ALA A 8 1.20 -4.72 -20.14
N TRP A 9 1.00 -3.46 -19.75
CA TRP A 9 -0.15 -2.66 -20.15
C TRP A 9 0.30 -1.20 -20.23
N GLN A 10 0.33 -0.63 -21.42
CA GLN A 10 0.61 0.79 -21.60
C GLN A 10 -0.70 1.57 -21.68
N ASP A 11 -0.86 2.60 -20.86
CA ASP A 11 -2.05 3.46 -20.81
C ASP A 11 -1.74 4.85 -21.41
N GLU A 12 -2.74 5.47 -22.04
CA GLU A 12 -2.68 6.81 -22.62
C GLU A 12 -2.33 7.88 -21.58
N ASP A 13 -2.78 7.72 -20.34
CA ASP A 13 -2.49 8.68 -19.29
C ASP A 13 -1.01 8.64 -18.89
N ASN A 14 -0.40 7.44 -18.86
CA ASN A 14 1.05 7.30 -18.66
C ASN A 14 1.84 7.91 -19.82
N LEU A 15 1.34 7.80 -21.06
CA LEU A 15 1.95 8.45 -22.22
C LEU A 15 1.92 9.99 -22.13
N LYS A 16 0.76 10.57 -21.77
CA LYS A 16 0.60 12.03 -21.60
C LYS A 16 1.54 12.57 -20.53
N GLU A 17 1.69 11.83 -19.43
CA GLU A 17 2.55 12.17 -18.30
C GLU A 17 4.01 11.74 -18.51
N LYS A 18 4.34 11.18 -19.69
CA LYS A 18 5.67 10.73 -20.08
C LYS A 18 6.28 9.72 -19.09
N ILE A 19 5.42 8.89 -18.50
CA ILE A 19 5.80 7.77 -17.64
C ILE A 19 6.01 6.55 -18.52
N SER A 20 7.27 6.09 -18.60
CA SER A 20 7.65 4.90 -19.36
C SER A 20 8.59 4.06 -18.49
N VAL A 21 8.04 3.02 -17.89
CA VAL A 21 8.77 2.10 -17.01
C VAL A 21 8.54 0.67 -17.47
N GLY A 22 9.59 -0.15 -17.49
CA GLY A 22 9.46 -1.60 -17.76
C GLY A 22 9.24 -2.37 -16.46
N SER A 23 8.72 -3.58 -16.56
CA SER A 23 8.57 -4.47 -15.41
C SER A 23 9.96 -4.81 -14.83
N PRO A 24 10.19 -4.61 -13.53
CA PRO A 24 11.49 -4.88 -12.92
C PRO A 24 11.79 -6.39 -12.92
N LYS A 25 12.98 -6.77 -13.41
CA LYS A 25 13.43 -8.18 -13.49
C LYS A 25 14.44 -8.54 -12.39
N THR A 26 14.91 -7.56 -11.63
CA THR A 26 15.82 -7.73 -10.49
C THR A 26 15.29 -7.00 -9.27
N LEU A 27 15.71 -7.41 -8.07
CA LEU A 27 15.32 -6.74 -6.84
C LEU A 27 15.82 -5.30 -6.81
N GLU A 28 17.05 -5.06 -7.28
CA GLU A 28 17.62 -3.72 -7.42
C GLU A 28 16.74 -2.80 -8.29
N ALA A 29 16.35 -3.27 -9.49
CA ALA A 29 15.47 -2.49 -10.37
C ALA A 29 14.09 -2.25 -9.74
N ARG A 30 13.57 -3.22 -8.98
CA ARG A 30 12.29 -3.07 -8.24
C ARG A 30 12.40 -2.02 -7.14
N CYS A 31 13.49 -2.01 -6.39
CA CYS A 31 13.77 -1.00 -5.38
C CYS A 31 13.94 0.39 -5.99
N SER A 32 14.73 0.55 -7.06
CA SER A 32 14.90 1.84 -7.74
C SER A 32 13.59 2.40 -8.29
N LEU A 33 12.70 1.53 -8.79
CA LEU A 33 11.36 1.94 -9.22
C LEU A 33 10.49 2.39 -8.03
N ALA A 34 10.55 1.67 -6.90
CA ALA A 34 9.85 2.04 -5.67
C ALA A 34 10.36 3.38 -5.09
N GLU A 35 11.66 3.65 -5.14
CA GLU A 35 12.27 4.94 -4.74
C GLU A 35 11.78 6.10 -5.62
N THR A 36 11.66 5.86 -6.93
CA THR A 36 11.09 6.84 -7.87
C THR A 36 9.64 7.15 -7.48
N CYS A 37 8.85 6.12 -7.20
CA CYS A 37 7.46 6.26 -6.74
C CYS A 37 7.37 7.04 -5.42
N LEU A 38 8.17 6.67 -4.42
CA LEU A 38 8.26 7.35 -3.12
C LEU A 38 8.54 8.84 -3.28
N THR A 39 9.52 9.19 -4.11
CA THR A 39 9.93 10.57 -4.38
C THR A 39 8.83 11.33 -5.11
N LYS A 40 8.25 10.75 -6.17
CA LYS A 40 7.23 11.41 -7.00
C LYS A 40 5.90 11.61 -6.26
N LEU A 41 5.49 10.65 -5.44
CA LEU A 41 4.22 10.69 -4.69
C LEU A 41 4.36 11.32 -3.30
N THR A 42 5.59 11.65 -2.87
CA THR A 42 5.87 12.20 -1.52
C THR A 42 5.26 11.33 -0.42
N LEU A 43 5.42 10.00 -0.53
CA LEU A 43 4.83 9.08 0.45
C LEU A 43 5.53 9.26 1.80
N LYS A 44 4.73 9.33 2.87
CA LYS A 44 5.23 9.51 4.24
C LYS A 44 5.32 8.20 5.02
N ILE A 45 4.74 7.14 4.48
CA ILE A 45 4.76 5.81 5.07
C ILE A 45 5.98 5.07 4.48
N PRO A 46 6.83 4.45 5.31
CA PRO A 46 7.95 3.66 4.81
C PRO A 46 7.46 2.56 3.85
N PRO A 47 7.91 2.55 2.59
CA PRO A 47 7.55 1.47 1.68
C PRO A 47 8.39 0.23 1.98
N LEU A 48 7.79 -0.94 1.76
CA LEU A 48 8.48 -2.22 1.67
C LEU A 48 8.30 -2.75 0.24
N VAL A 49 9.30 -3.47 -0.25
CA VAL A 49 9.31 -4.05 -1.60
C VAL A 49 9.16 -5.57 -1.48
N ASP A 50 8.16 -6.12 -2.16
CA ASP A 50 7.96 -7.58 -2.23
C ASP A 50 9.06 -8.25 -3.04
N ASP A 51 9.32 -9.53 -2.75
CA ASP A 51 10.29 -10.32 -3.48
C ASP A 51 9.91 -10.51 -4.97
N LEU A 52 10.86 -10.97 -5.78
CA LEU A 52 10.61 -11.17 -7.22
C LEU A 52 9.57 -12.25 -7.53
N ALA A 53 9.25 -13.13 -6.57
CA ALA A 53 8.22 -14.15 -6.69
C ALA A 53 6.82 -13.61 -6.33
N ASN A 54 6.73 -12.35 -5.88
CA ASN A 54 5.51 -11.71 -5.40
C ASN A 54 4.85 -12.52 -4.25
N SER A 55 5.66 -13.05 -3.34
CA SER A 55 5.15 -13.96 -2.30
C SER A 55 4.19 -13.26 -1.33
N THR A 56 4.43 -11.98 -1.01
CA THR A 56 3.54 -11.19 -0.16
C THR A 56 2.23 -10.88 -0.87
N GLU A 57 2.31 -10.47 -2.14
CA GLU A 57 1.12 -10.25 -2.98
C GLU A 57 0.23 -11.49 -3.00
N ALA A 58 0.81 -12.67 -3.27
CA ALA A 58 0.07 -13.92 -3.33
C ALA A 58 -0.55 -14.31 -1.98
N ALA A 59 0.23 -14.22 -0.88
CA ALA A 59 -0.24 -14.55 0.46
C ALA A 59 -1.40 -13.65 0.92
N TYR A 60 -1.41 -12.39 0.48
CA TYR A 60 -2.45 -11.41 0.82
C TYR A 60 -3.45 -11.20 -0.31
N THR A 61 -3.37 -11.95 -1.41
CA THR A 61 -4.22 -11.76 -2.60
C THR A 61 -4.32 -10.28 -2.99
N ALA A 62 -3.19 -9.57 -2.98
CA ALA A 62 -3.16 -8.10 -2.92
C ALA A 62 -3.45 -7.41 -4.26
N TRP A 63 -3.39 -8.13 -5.38
CA TRP A 63 -3.75 -7.58 -6.69
C TRP A 63 -5.24 -7.18 -6.80
N PRO A 64 -5.58 -6.06 -7.49
CA PRO A 64 -4.67 -5.08 -8.10
C PRO A 64 -4.07 -4.12 -7.08
N ASP A 65 -4.87 -3.68 -6.10
CA ASP A 65 -4.41 -3.12 -4.83
C ASP A 65 -5.30 -3.64 -3.69
N ARG A 66 -4.83 -3.50 -2.45
CA ARG A 66 -5.62 -3.85 -1.26
C ARG A 66 -5.16 -3.15 0.01
N ILE A 67 -6.12 -2.89 0.90
CA ILE A 67 -5.87 -2.45 2.26
C ILE A 67 -6.18 -3.57 3.24
N TYR A 68 -5.25 -3.80 4.16
CA TYR A 68 -5.43 -4.69 5.31
C TYR A 68 -5.26 -3.91 6.61
N VAL A 69 -5.97 -4.33 7.66
CA VAL A 69 -5.68 -3.93 9.05
C VAL A 69 -5.47 -5.19 9.86
N LEU A 70 -4.34 -5.25 10.55
CA LEU A 70 -4.04 -6.28 11.54
C LEU A 70 -4.26 -5.72 12.94
N ASP A 71 -4.79 -6.53 13.85
CA ASP A 71 -4.87 -6.18 15.28
C ASP A 71 -3.50 -6.33 15.98
N ARG A 72 -3.47 -6.10 17.30
CA ARG A 72 -2.23 -6.14 18.09
C ARG A 72 -1.68 -7.56 18.24
N GLU A 73 -2.53 -8.55 18.07
CA GLU A 73 -2.24 -9.98 18.13
C GLU A 73 -1.84 -10.54 16.76
N GLY A 74 -1.91 -9.73 15.70
CA GLY A 74 -1.53 -10.08 14.33
C GLY A 74 -2.66 -10.70 13.50
N ASN A 75 -3.91 -10.70 13.99
CA ASN A 75 -5.05 -11.22 13.23
C ASN A 75 -5.57 -10.16 12.25
N VAL A 76 -6.14 -10.63 11.13
CA VAL A 76 -6.78 -9.75 10.15
C VAL A 76 -8.09 -9.21 10.71
N ALA A 77 -8.09 -7.95 11.13
CA ALA A 77 -9.27 -7.23 11.59
C ALA A 77 -10.08 -6.60 10.44
N TYR A 78 -9.42 -6.32 9.31
CA TYR A 78 -10.07 -5.87 8.08
C TYR A 78 -9.27 -6.30 6.85
N LYS A 79 -10.01 -6.74 5.83
CA LYS A 79 -9.51 -7.05 4.48
C LYS A 79 -10.41 -6.33 3.48
N GLY A 80 -9.87 -5.34 2.77
CA GLY A 80 -10.58 -4.66 1.70
C GLY A 80 -10.84 -5.56 0.49
N TYR A 81 -11.85 -5.21 -0.30
CA TYR A 81 -12.06 -5.79 -1.63
C TYR A 81 -10.94 -5.38 -2.60
N PRO A 82 -10.76 -6.08 -3.74
CA PRO A 82 -9.79 -5.68 -4.77
C PRO A 82 -10.02 -4.25 -5.29
N GLY A 83 -8.92 -3.53 -5.54
CA GLY A 83 -8.93 -2.21 -6.18
C GLY A 83 -9.43 -2.14 -7.62
N PRO A 84 -9.59 -0.91 -8.15
CA PRO A 84 -9.57 0.34 -7.39
C PRO A 84 -10.85 0.53 -6.56
N TYR A 85 -11.94 -0.18 -6.90
CA TYR A 85 -13.25 0.01 -6.27
C TYR A 85 -13.28 -0.41 -4.80
N GLY A 86 -12.50 -1.41 -4.42
CA GLY A 86 -12.36 -1.90 -3.04
C GLY A 86 -11.32 -1.17 -2.19
N PHE A 87 -10.55 -0.23 -2.77
CA PHE A 87 -9.60 0.58 -2.01
C PHE A 87 -10.36 1.65 -1.21
N LYS A 88 -10.72 1.32 0.04
CA LYS A 88 -11.54 2.16 0.93
C LYS A 88 -10.77 2.60 2.19
N PRO A 89 -9.97 3.69 2.13
CA PRO A 89 -9.25 4.20 3.30
C PRO A 89 -10.16 4.61 4.48
N ALA A 90 -11.41 5.01 4.20
CA ALA A 90 -12.36 5.34 5.25
C ALA A 90 -12.73 4.12 6.11
N GLU A 91 -12.97 2.96 5.50
CA GLU A 91 -13.30 1.71 6.22
C GLU A 91 -12.10 1.21 7.05
N MET A 92 -10.88 1.37 6.51
CA MET A 92 -9.64 1.15 7.24
C MET A 92 -9.55 2.05 8.47
N ALA A 93 -9.80 3.35 8.32
CA ALA A 93 -9.75 4.32 9.41
C ALA A 93 -10.78 4.01 10.51
N GLU A 94 -12.01 3.63 10.15
CA GLU A 94 -13.02 3.20 11.13
C GLU A 94 -12.62 1.91 11.84
N THR A 95 -11.97 0.97 11.15
CA THR A 95 -11.41 -0.23 11.79
C THR A 95 -10.31 0.12 12.78
N LEU A 96 -9.36 0.99 12.39
CA LEU A 96 -8.29 1.45 13.29
C LEU A 96 -8.85 2.15 14.52
N LYS A 97 -9.88 3.01 14.38
CA LYS A 97 -10.54 3.67 15.51
C LYS A 97 -11.16 2.68 16.50
N ARG A 98 -11.69 1.55 16.02
CA ARG A 98 -12.24 0.49 16.88
C ARG A 98 -11.17 -0.30 17.62
N LEU A 99 -9.99 -0.46 17.00
CA LEU A 99 -8.87 -1.24 17.56
C LEU A 99 -7.99 -0.43 18.52
N LEU A 100 -7.93 0.89 18.33
CA LEU A 100 -7.21 1.78 19.23
C LEU A 100 -8.05 2.02 20.49
N PRO A 101 -7.49 1.89 21.70
CA PRO A 101 -8.16 2.40 22.87
C PRO A 101 -8.44 3.89 22.66
N GLY A 102 -9.58 4.38 23.17
CA GLY A 102 -9.85 5.83 23.22
C GLY A 102 -8.66 6.57 23.85
N PRO A 103 -8.49 7.88 23.61
CA PRO A 103 -7.38 8.63 24.17
C PRO A 103 -7.24 8.28 25.64
N ALA A 104 -6.07 7.80 26.04
CA ALA A 104 -5.80 7.46 27.42
C ALA A 104 -6.25 8.66 28.25
N ALA A 105 -7.29 8.47 29.08
CA ALA A 105 -7.66 9.49 30.05
C ALA A 105 -6.36 9.84 30.77
N GLU A 106 -5.91 11.08 30.62
CA GLU A 106 -4.67 11.55 31.23
C GLU A 106 -4.65 11.02 32.66
N ALA A 107 -3.66 10.16 32.94
CA ALA A 107 -3.49 9.59 34.25
C ALA A 107 -3.44 10.78 35.21
N ARG A 108 -4.54 11.00 35.94
CA ARG A 108 -4.67 12.03 36.96
C ARG A 108 -3.50 11.82 37.90
N ARG A 109 -2.47 12.66 37.78
CA ARG A 109 -1.38 12.69 38.75
C ARG A 109 -2.01 13.18 40.05
N PRO A 110 -2.02 12.39 41.13
CA PRO A 110 -2.40 12.92 42.42
C PRO A 110 -1.37 13.97 42.85
N ASN A 111 -1.87 15.06 43.45
CA ASN A 111 -1.07 16.12 44.09
C ASN A 111 -0.22 15.57 45.23
#